data_AF-A0A953W707-F1
#
_entry.id   AF-A0A953W707-F1
#
_cell.length_a   1.000
_cell.length_b   1.000
_cell.length_c   1.000
_cell.angle_alpha   90.00
_cell.angle_beta   90.00
_cell.angle_gamma   90.00
#
_symmetry.space_group_name_H-M   'P 1'
#
loop_
_entity.id
_entity.type
_entity.pdbx_description
1 polymer ?
#
loop_
_entity_poly.entity_id
_entity_poly.type
_entity_poly.pdbx_seq_one_letter_code
_entity_poly.pdbx_strand_id
1 'polypeptide(L)'
;MKTKISGGLVHDLPTDLVKALTEAKEITDLWENLTPIARNEFICWVEDAKQENTRARRIKRTVEELLDGRKRPCCWAGCVHRTDKKPSKWQQDVLIDKKKRK
;
A
#
# COMPACT_ATOMS: atom_id res chain seq x y z
N MET A 1 0.70 -23.74 -2.04
CA MET A 1 2.02 -23.14 -2.36
C MET A 1 1.94 -21.67 -1.98
N LYS A 2 2.82 -21.16 -1.12
CA LYS A 2 2.85 -19.72 -0.78
C LYS A 2 3.53 -19.00 -1.94
N THR A 3 2.77 -18.45 -2.87
CA THR A 3 3.27 -17.55 -3.91
C THR A 3 3.90 -16.34 -3.21
N LYS A 4 5.22 -16.26 -3.27
CA LYS A 4 5.99 -15.16 -2.66
C LYS A 4 6.02 -14.02 -3.67
N ILE A 5 5.04 -13.11 -3.56
CA ILE A 5 4.94 -11.91 -4.38
C ILE A 5 5.74 -10.76 -3.77
N SER A 6 6.15 -9.81 -4.60
CA SER A 6 7.11 -8.78 -4.23
C SER A 6 6.50 -7.70 -3.34
N GLY A 7 7.21 -7.29 -2.28
CA GLY A 7 6.72 -6.32 -1.28
C GLY A 7 6.98 -4.84 -1.62
N GLY A 8 6.84 -3.96 -0.61
CA GLY A 8 7.18 -2.54 -0.74
C GLY A 8 8.67 -2.27 -0.57
N LEU A 9 9.04 -0.99 -0.50
CA LEU A 9 10.40 -0.55 -0.17
C LEU A 9 10.62 -0.47 1.34
N VAL A 10 9.69 0.20 2.03
CA VAL A 10 9.77 0.49 3.47
C VAL A 10 8.74 -0.33 4.24
N HIS A 11 7.63 -0.67 3.59
CA HIS A 11 6.55 -1.45 4.17
C HIS A 11 6.58 -2.89 3.69
N ASP A 12 6.51 -3.82 4.63
CA ASP A 12 6.33 -5.24 4.35
C ASP A 12 4.92 -5.50 3.84
N LEU A 13 4.78 -6.49 2.96
CA LEU A 13 3.49 -6.84 2.37
C LEU A 13 2.64 -7.64 3.37
N PRO A 14 1.50 -7.13 3.84
CA PRO A 14 0.71 -7.81 4.85
C PRO A 14 -0.05 -9.01 4.26
N THR A 15 -0.26 -10.03 5.09
CA THR A 15 -0.75 -11.35 4.65
C THR A 15 -2.15 -11.34 4.06
N ASP A 16 -3.01 -10.43 4.50
CA ASP A 16 -4.36 -10.24 3.97
C ASP A 16 -4.34 -9.60 2.57
N LEU A 17 -3.44 -8.65 2.33
CA LEU A 17 -3.21 -8.11 0.99
C LEU A 17 -2.59 -9.15 0.07
N VAL A 18 -1.65 -9.99 0.56
CA VAL A 18 -1.11 -11.11 -0.23
C VAL A 18 -2.23 -12.01 -0.73
N LYS A 19 -3.14 -12.41 0.17
CA LYS A 19 -4.27 -13.27 -0.20
C LYS A 19 -5.04 -12.69 -1.39
N ALA A 20 -5.50 -11.44 -1.27
CA ALA A 20 -6.26 -10.78 -2.32
C ALA A 20 -5.50 -10.65 -3.65
N LEU A 21 -4.20 -10.36 -3.62
CA LEU A 21 -3.38 -10.23 -4.83
C LEU A 21 -3.13 -11.58 -5.52
N THR A 22 -3.11 -12.67 -4.75
CA THR A 22 -2.89 -14.03 -5.26
C THR A 22 -4.16 -14.78 -5.68
N GLU A 23 -5.34 -14.16 -5.52
CA GLU A 23 -6.63 -14.76 -5.92
C GLU A 23 -6.73 -14.97 -7.44
N ALA A 24 -6.18 -14.05 -8.23
CA ALA A 24 -6.10 -14.18 -9.68
C ALA A 24 -4.69 -13.87 -10.18
N LYS A 25 -4.22 -14.67 -11.14
CA LYS A 25 -2.89 -14.51 -11.74
C LYS A 25 -2.71 -13.13 -12.39
N GLU A 26 -3.75 -12.61 -13.03
CA GLU A 26 -3.73 -11.28 -13.64
C GLU A 26 -3.42 -10.17 -12.62
N ILE A 27 -4.03 -10.21 -11.43
CA ILE A 27 -3.78 -9.23 -10.37
C ILE A 27 -2.35 -9.35 -9.86
N THR A 28 -1.85 -10.58 -9.70
CA THR A 28 -0.45 -10.83 -9.32
C THR A 28 0.51 -10.25 -10.36
N ASP A 29 0.27 -10.49 -11.65
CA ASP A 29 1.11 -9.98 -12.73
C ASP A 29 1.09 -8.44 -12.79
N LEU A 30 -0.08 -7.82 -12.61
CA LEU A 30 -0.22 -6.37 -12.50
C LEU A 30 0.56 -5.80 -11.31
N TRP A 31 0.51 -6.49 -10.16
CA TRP A 31 1.25 -6.12 -8.96
C TRP A 31 2.77 -6.20 -9.15
N GLU A 32 3.26 -7.28 -9.76
CA GLU A 32 4.69 -7.48 -10.04
C GLU A 32 5.23 -6.44 -11.03
N ASN A 33 4.39 -6.01 -11.98
CA ASN A 33 4.73 -4.95 -12.94
C ASN A 33 4.81 -3.54 -12.30
N LEU A 34 4.32 -3.37 -11.07
CA LEU A 34 4.48 -2.10 -10.36
C LEU A 34 5.91 -1.91 -9.87
N THR A 35 6.36 -0.66 -9.93
CA THR A 35 7.63 -0.28 -9.30
C THR A 35 7.58 -0.52 -7.78
N PRO A 36 8.72 -0.78 -7.13
CA PRO A 36 8.75 -0.94 -5.67
C PRO A 36 8.12 0.23 -4.91
N ILE A 37 8.25 1.46 -5.44
CA ILE A 37 7.60 2.66 -4.90
C ILE A 37 6.08 2.55 -5.00
N ALA A 38 5.54 2.17 -6.16
CA ALA A 38 4.11 2.04 -6.36
C ALA A 38 3.49 0.97 -5.43
N ARG A 39 4.16 -0.18 -5.28
CA ARG A 39 3.77 -1.21 -4.30
C ARG A 39 3.77 -0.66 -2.87
N ASN A 40 4.81 0.08 -2.51
CA ASN A 40 4.92 0.72 -1.20
C ASN A 40 3.76 1.70 -0.91
N GLU A 41 3.27 2.43 -1.92
CA GLU A 41 2.11 3.32 -1.77
C GLU A 41 0.84 2.55 -1.39
N PHE A 42 0.51 1.47 -2.11
CA PHE A 42 -0.65 0.64 -1.81
C PHE A 42 -0.55 -0.01 -0.42
N ILE A 43 0.62 -0.53 -0.07
CA ILE A 43 0.85 -1.16 1.23
C ILE A 43 0.65 -0.12 2.35
N CYS A 44 1.34 1.02 2.29
CA CYS A 44 1.22 2.05 3.31
C CYS A 44 -0.22 2.56 3.44
N TRP A 45 -0.95 2.67 2.33
CA TRP A 45 -2.34 3.08 2.34
C TRP A 45 -3.25 2.04 2.99
N VAL A 46 -3.05 0.74 2.73
CA VAL A 46 -3.82 -0.33 3.40
C VAL A 46 -3.48 -0.37 4.90
N GLU A 47 -2.20 -0.22 5.26
CA GLU A 47 -1.73 -0.24 6.66
C GLU A 47 -2.17 0.97 7.48
N ASP A 48 -2.36 2.13 6.86
CA ASP A 48 -2.83 3.33 7.57
C ASP A 48 -4.29 3.21 8.05
N ALA A 49 -5.05 2.24 7.52
CA ALA A 49 -6.41 1.98 7.98
C ALA A 49 -6.42 1.32 9.38
N LYS A 50 -6.80 2.10 10.39
CA LYS A 50 -6.91 1.64 11.79
C LYS A 50 -8.13 0.75 12.07
N GLN A 51 -9.18 0.87 11.28
CA GLN A 51 -10.41 0.08 11.41
C GLN A 51 -10.41 -1.08 10.40
N GLU A 52 -10.74 -2.28 10.85
CA GLU A 52 -10.75 -3.49 10.02
C GLU A 52 -11.67 -3.37 8.80
N ASN A 53 -12.87 -2.81 8.97
CA ASN A 53 -13.81 -2.56 7.86
C ASN A 53 -13.20 -1.65 6.78
N THR A 54 -12.47 -0.61 7.20
CA THR A 54 -11.79 0.29 6.25
C THR A 54 -10.64 -0.43 5.55
N ARG A 55 -9.88 -1.24 6.29
CA ARG A 55 -8.78 -2.04 5.75
C ARG A 55 -9.28 -3.02 4.69
N ALA A 56 -10.31 -3.80 4.98
CA ALA A 56 -10.94 -4.72 4.03
C ALA A 56 -11.41 -4.00 2.76
N ARG A 57 -12.05 -2.83 2.91
CA ARG A 57 -12.46 -2.00 1.76
C ARG A 57 -11.27 -1.51 0.93
N ARG A 58 -10.17 -1.07 1.56
CA ARG A 58 -8.95 -0.65 0.86
C ARG A 58 -8.29 -1.80 0.11
N ILE A 59 -8.27 -3.01 0.68
CA ILE A 59 -7.74 -4.20 0.00
C ILE A 59 -8.53 -4.50 -1.27
N LYS A 60 -9.86 -4.54 -1.18
CA LYS A 60 -10.73 -4.74 -2.35
C LYS A 60 -10.47 -3.67 -3.42
N ARG A 61 -10.40 -2.41 -3.00
CA ARG A 61 -10.14 -1.29 -3.91
C ARG A 61 -8.75 -1.33 -4.54
N THR A 62 -7.73 -1.84 -3.84
CA THR A 62 -6.41 -2.07 -4.44
C THR A 62 -6.52 -3.01 -5.63
N VAL A 63 -7.28 -4.10 -5.52
CA VAL A 63 -7.51 -5.02 -6.64
C VAL A 63 -8.22 -4.33 -7.80
N GLU A 64 -9.31 -3.61 -7.52
CA GLU A 64 -10.07 -2.85 -8.53
C GLU A 64 -9.17 -1.82 -9.25
N GLU A 65 -8.36 -1.07 -8.50
CA GLU A 65 -7.47 -0.06 -9.05
C GLU A 65 -6.34 -0.66 -9.90
N LEU A 66 -5.81 -1.82 -9.52
CA LEU A 66 -4.82 -2.54 -10.35
C LEU A 66 -5.42 -2.96 -11.69
N LEU A 67 -6.64 -3.52 -11.66
CA LEU A 67 -7.37 -3.91 -12.88
C LEU A 67 -7.70 -2.71 -13.77
N ASP A 68 -7.98 -1.55 -13.17
CA ASP A 68 -8.13 -0.27 -13.87
C ASP A 68 -6.80 0.33 -14.37
N GLY A 69 -5.67 -0.36 -14.18
CA GLY A 69 -4.34 0.08 -14.61
C GLY A 69 -3.75 1.22 -13.77
N ARG A 70 -4.32 1.50 -12.59
CA ARG A 70 -3.79 2.51 -11.67
C ARG A 70 -2.53 2.00 -11.01
N LYS A 71 -1.51 2.87 -10.98
CA LYS A 71 -0.21 2.58 -10.36
C LYS A 71 -0.09 3.10 -8.94
N ARG A 72 -1.13 3.75 -8.40
CA ARG A 72 -1.18 4.34 -7.06
C ARG A 72 -2.61 4.36 -6.53
N PRO A 73 -2.79 4.30 -5.20
CA PRO A 73 -4.07 4.49 -4.57
C PRO A 73 -4.76 5.80 -4.98
N CYS A 74 -6.06 5.75 -5.30
CA CYS A 74 -6.86 6.97 -5.41
C CYS A 74 -6.85 7.78 -4.11
N CYS A 75 -6.94 9.11 -4.23
CA CYS A 75 -7.18 10.01 -3.10
C CYS A 75 -6.18 9.80 -1.93
N TRP A 76 -4.96 9.41 -2.26
CA TRP A 76 -3.87 9.19 -1.33
C TRP A 76 -2.78 10.24 -1.56
N ALA A 77 -2.42 10.96 -0.49
CA ALA A 77 -1.42 12.03 -0.57
C ALA A 77 0.01 11.50 -0.79
N GLY A 78 0.22 10.20 -0.59
CA GLY A 78 1.51 9.54 -0.71
C GLY A 78 2.05 9.04 0.63
N CYS A 79 2.84 7.99 0.59
CA CYS A 79 3.49 7.41 1.74
C CYS A 79 4.40 8.47 2.40
N VAL A 80 4.24 8.67 3.70
CA VAL A 80 5.04 9.61 4.49
C VAL A 80 6.47 9.12 4.73
N HIS A 81 6.72 7.83 4.48
CA HIS A 81 8.03 7.18 4.62
C HIS A 81 8.80 7.08 3.29
N ARG A 82 8.34 7.77 2.23
CA ARG A 82 9.07 7.78 0.95
C ARG A 82 10.48 8.32 1.14
N THR A 83 11.44 7.62 0.57
CA THR A 83 12.86 8.00 0.61
C THR A 83 13.28 8.87 -0.58
N ASP A 84 12.50 8.87 -1.67
CA ASP A 84 12.80 9.63 -2.89
C ASP A 84 12.45 11.13 -2.80
N LYS A 85 11.62 11.53 -1.82
CA LYS A 85 11.18 12.91 -1.65
C LYS A 85 11.07 13.26 -0.17
N LYS A 86 11.49 14.48 0.18
CA LYS A 86 11.24 15.04 1.52
C LYS A 86 9.72 15.14 1.77
N PRO A 87 9.20 14.60 2.89
CA PRO A 87 7.80 14.75 3.25
C PRO A 87 7.43 16.23 3.36
N SER A 88 6.20 16.58 2.95
CA SER A 88 5.67 17.93 3.13
C SER A 88 5.54 18.30 4.61
N LYS A 89 5.42 19.60 4.92
CA LYS A 89 5.33 20.10 6.30
C LYS A 89 4.23 19.40 7.11
N TRP A 90 3.02 19.27 6.55
CA TRP A 90 1.92 18.55 7.19
C TRP A 90 2.23 17.06 7.42
N GLN A 91 2.88 16.39 6.47
CA GLN A 91 3.26 14.98 6.64
C GLN A 91 4.29 14.80 7.77
N GLN A 92 5.21 15.76 7.93
CA GLN A 92 6.17 15.76 9.04
C GLN A 92 5.44 15.90 10.39
N ASP A 93 4.45 16.78 10.49
CA ASP A 93 3.67 16.96 11.72
C ASP A 93 2.91 15.68 12.12
N VAL A 94 2.33 14.98 11.14
CA VAL A 94 1.66 13.68 11.36
C VAL A 94 2.64 12.62 11.89
N LEU A 95 3.87 12.58 11.37
CA LEU A 95 4.90 11.65 11.84
C LEU A 95 5.29 11.92 13.30
N ILE A 96 5.36 13.19 13.70
CA ILE A 96 5.68 13.60 15.08
C ILE A 96 4.57 13.18 16.05
N ASP A 97 3.30 13.39 15.70
CA ASP A 97 2.16 12.97 16.54
C ASP A 97 2.09 11.45 16.70
N LYS A 98 2.31 10.68 15.62
CA LYS A 98 2.38 9.21 15.71
C LYS A 98 3.51 8.75 16.63
N LYS A 99 4.68 9.41 16.63
CA LYS A 99 5.81 9.08 17.50
C LYS A 99 5.52 9.33 18.98
N LYS A 100 4.69 10.33 19.32
CA LYS A 100 4.30 10.64 20.71
C LYS A 100 3.27 9.65 21.29
N ARG A 101 2.54 8.93 20.44
CA ARG A 101 1.48 7.99 20.84
C ARG A 101 1.97 6.54 21.00
N LYS A 102 3.27 6.31 20.88
CA LYS A 102 3.93 5.02 20.96
C LYS A 102 4.82 4.99 22.18
#